data_AF-A0A9E5S505-F1
#
_entry.id   AF-A0A9E5S505-F1
#
_cell.length_a   1.000
_cell.length_b   1.000
_cell.length_c   1.000
_cell.angle_alpha   90.00
_cell.angle_beta   90.00
_cell.angle_gamma   90.00
#
_symmetry.space_group_name_H-M   'P 1'
#
loop_
_entity.id
_entity.type
_entity.pdbx_description
1 polymer ?
#
loop_
_entity_poly.entity_id
_entity_poly.type
_entity_poly.pdbx_seq_one_letter_code
_entity_poly.pdbx_strand_id
1 'polypeptide(L)'
;MINTIRGIVEIEQAELDRTTQNLLRQKEETDKTRNDNLQKAIAILGFGLGAAQIGVSTAPYVIPQQQPPTPIQLPFTTSQPHPFVSSVLLSLIFGIAGAFVGWGLSSLLQAIATHKKN
;
A
#
# COMPACT_ATOMS: atom_id res chain seq x y z
N MET A 1 -27.17 56.76 -16.58
CA MET A 1 -27.08 56.31 -15.17
C MET A 1 -27.33 54.81 -15.01
N ILE A 2 -28.39 54.25 -15.60
CA ILE A 2 -28.68 52.79 -15.57
C ILE A 2 -27.54 51.90 -16.12
N ASN A 3 -26.89 52.28 -17.22
CA ASN A 3 -25.81 51.46 -17.82
C ASN A 3 -24.57 51.31 -16.93
N THR A 4 -24.26 52.31 -16.11
CA THR A 4 -23.10 52.27 -15.19
C THR A 4 -23.37 51.30 -14.05
N ILE A 5 -24.59 51.27 -13.51
CA ILE A 5 -25.00 50.34 -12.47
C ILE A 5 -24.97 48.90 -13.01
N ARG A 6 -25.41 48.69 -14.25
CA ARG A 6 -25.37 47.37 -14.89
C ARG A 6 -23.94 46.85 -15.09
N GLY A 7 -23.03 47.72 -15.54
CA GLY A 7 -21.62 47.35 -15.71
C GLY A 7 -20.94 46.96 -14.40
N ILE A 8 -21.26 47.62 -13.28
CA ILE A 8 -20.69 47.27 -11.96
C ILE A 8 -21.15 45.87 -11.52
N VAL A 9 -22.44 45.55 -11.68
CA VAL A 9 -22.99 44.24 -11.29
C VAL A 9 -22.42 43.10 -12.14
N GLU A 10 -22.28 43.30 -13.45
CA GLU A 10 -21.69 42.29 -14.35
C GLU A 10 -20.21 42.01 -14.00
N ILE A 11 -19.46 43.04 -13.57
CA ILE A 11 -18.08 42.89 -13.13
C ILE A 11 -18.01 42.12 -11.80
N GLU A 12 -18.84 42.47 -10.81
CA GLU A 12 -18.90 41.75 -9.53
C GLU A 12 -19.29 40.29 -9.72
N GLN A 13 -20.27 40.00 -10.57
CA GLN A 13 -20.67 38.63 -10.88
C GLN A 13 -19.53 37.86 -11.56
N ALA A 14 -18.82 38.47 -12.51
CA ALA A 14 -17.68 37.84 -13.16
C ALA A 14 -16.52 37.58 -12.19
N GLU A 15 -16.30 38.44 -11.21
CA GLU A 15 -15.28 38.24 -10.17
C GLU A 15 -15.67 37.14 -9.18
N LEU A 16 -16.94 37.10 -8.79
CA LEU A 16 -17.49 36.09 -7.89
C LEU A 16 -17.51 34.70 -8.55
N ASP A 17 -17.84 34.62 -9.84
CA ASP A 17 -17.77 33.39 -10.63
C ASP A 17 -16.33 32.86 -10.74
N ARG A 18 -15.35 33.74 -11.01
CA ARG A 18 -13.93 33.34 -11.06
C ARG A 18 -13.43 32.83 -9.69
N THR A 19 -13.81 33.51 -8.62
CA THR A 19 -13.44 33.12 -7.25
C THR A 19 -14.04 31.76 -6.91
N THR A 20 -15.32 31.57 -7.21
CA THR A 20 -16.04 30.31 -7.01
C THR A 20 -15.42 29.18 -7.82
N GLN A 21 -15.09 29.43 -9.09
CA GLN A 21 -14.48 28.45 -9.97
C GLN A 21 -13.08 28.03 -9.47
N ASN A 22 -12.26 28.97 -9.00
CA ASN A 22 -10.96 28.67 -8.42
C ASN A 22 -11.06 27.82 -7.14
N LEU A 23 -12.03 28.12 -6.27
CA LEU A 23 -12.30 27.33 -5.06
C LEU A 23 -12.74 25.91 -5.43
N LEU A 24 -13.66 25.76 -6.38
CA LEU A 24 -14.10 24.45 -6.88
C LEU A 24 -12.93 23.65 -7.46
N ARG A 25 -12.05 24.28 -8.25
CA ARG A 25 -10.87 23.63 -8.83
C ARG A 25 -9.91 23.13 -7.73
N GLN A 26 -9.66 23.95 -6.71
CA GLN A 26 -8.81 23.57 -5.58
C GLN A 26 -9.43 22.42 -4.76
N LYS A 27 -10.75 22.46 -4.57
CA LYS A 27 -11.49 21.40 -3.90
C LYS A 27 -11.42 20.09 -4.69
N GLU A 28 -11.60 20.15 -6.00
CA GLU A 28 -11.49 18.97 -6.88
C GLU A 28 -10.08 18.36 -6.85
N GLU A 29 -9.03 19.18 -6.89
CA GLU A 29 -7.64 18.70 -6.78
C GLU A 29 -7.37 18.03 -5.43
N THR A 30 -7.90 18.61 -4.35
CA THR A 30 -7.78 18.05 -3.00
C THR A 30 -8.54 16.73 -2.88
N ASP A 31 -9.77 16.68 -3.38
CA ASP A 31 -10.62 15.48 -3.35
C ASP A 31 -10.02 14.37 -4.23
N LYS A 32 -9.46 14.71 -5.39
CA LYS A 32 -8.75 13.78 -6.25
C LYS A 32 -7.52 13.18 -5.57
N THR A 33 -6.71 14.01 -4.92
CA THR A 33 -5.53 13.57 -4.16
C THR A 33 -5.93 12.68 -2.99
N ARG A 34 -6.97 13.07 -2.26
CA ARG A 34 -7.51 12.28 -1.15
C ARG A 34 -8.02 10.92 -1.62
N ASN A 35 -8.73 10.88 -2.75
CA ASN A 35 -9.23 9.64 -3.32
C ASN A 35 -8.11 8.71 -3.80
N ASP A 36 -7.09 9.24 -4.47
CA ASP A 36 -5.90 8.47 -4.88
C ASP A 36 -5.16 7.87 -3.67
N ASN A 37 -4.97 8.68 -2.62
CA ASN A 37 -4.37 8.21 -1.37
C ASN A 37 -5.22 7.12 -0.70
N LEU A 38 -6.54 7.27 -0.70
CA LEU A 38 -7.45 6.26 -0.14
C LEU A 38 -7.39 4.96 -0.94
N GLN A 39 -7.39 5.03 -2.28
CA GLN A 39 -7.26 3.86 -3.14
C GLN A 39 -5.94 3.12 -2.90
N LYS A 40 -4.82 3.86 -2.78
CA LYS A 40 -3.51 3.29 -2.44
C LYS A 40 -3.54 2.61 -1.08
N ALA A 41 -4.12 3.24 -0.06
CA ALA A 41 -4.23 2.65 1.27
C ALA A 41 -5.04 1.36 1.25
N ILE A 42 -6.20 1.35 0.58
CA ILE A 42 -7.05 0.16 0.44
C ILE A 42 -6.29 -0.95 -0.31
N ALA A 43 -5.56 -0.62 -1.38
CA ALA A 43 -4.77 -1.60 -2.13
C ALA A 43 -3.66 -2.22 -1.28
N ILE A 44 -2.92 -1.41 -0.52
CA ILE A 44 -1.86 -1.89 0.38
C ILE A 44 -2.43 -2.78 1.48
N LEU A 45 -3.53 -2.37 2.11
CA LEU A 45 -4.21 -3.16 3.13
C LEU A 45 -4.75 -4.48 2.58
N GLY A 46 -5.39 -4.44 1.40
CA GLY A 46 -5.91 -5.64 0.74
C GLY A 46 -4.81 -6.64 0.39
N PHE A 47 -3.68 -6.17 -0.14
CA PHE A 47 -2.54 -7.02 -0.43
C PHE A 47 -1.91 -7.60 0.84
N GLY A 48 -1.70 -6.77 1.87
CA GLY A 48 -1.11 -7.19 3.14
C GLY A 48 -1.94 -8.26 3.85
N LEU A 49 -3.26 -8.06 3.92
CA LEU A 49 -4.18 -9.03 4.51
C LEU A 49 -4.26 -10.32 3.68
N GLY A 50 -4.33 -10.21 2.35
CA GLY A 50 -4.35 -11.36 1.45
C GLY A 50 -3.09 -12.22 1.59
N ALA A 51 -1.91 -11.60 1.62
CA ALA A 51 -0.64 -12.30 1.81
C ALA A 51 -0.57 -12.98 3.19
N ALA A 52 -1.03 -12.32 4.25
CA ALA A 52 -1.06 -12.89 5.59
C ALA A 52 -1.97 -14.13 5.68
N GLN A 53 -3.14 -14.11 5.03
CA GLN A 53 -4.07 -15.23 5.03
C GLN A 53 -3.46 -16.50 4.41
N ILE A 54 -2.74 -16.35 3.29
CA ILE A 54 -2.04 -17.47 2.64
C ILE A 54 -0.98 -18.04 3.59
N GLY A 55 -0.21 -17.18 4.25
CA GLY A 55 0.78 -17.60 5.26
C GLY A 55 0.17 -18.43 6.39
N VAL A 56 -0.95 -17.98 6.97
CA VAL A 56 -1.64 -18.72 8.06
C VAL A 56 -2.25 -20.03 7.56
N SER A 57 -2.86 -20.04 6.37
CA SER A 57 -3.48 -21.26 5.82
C SER A 57 -2.48 -22.37 5.49
N THR A 58 -1.24 -22.00 5.17
CA THR A 58 -0.16 -22.95 4.87
C THR A 58 0.67 -23.31 6.11
N ALA A 59 0.60 -22.52 7.18
CA ALA A 59 1.30 -22.74 8.43
C ALA A 59 1.16 -24.17 9.01
N PRO A 60 -0.03 -24.82 9.06
CA PRO A 60 -0.14 -26.17 9.63
C PRO A 60 0.57 -27.27 8.81
N TYR A 61 0.92 -27.00 7.54
CA TYR A 61 1.65 -27.93 6.68
C TYR A 61 3.17 -27.75 6.77
N VAL A 62 3.62 -26.54 7.11
CA VAL A 62 5.04 -26.18 7.19
C VAL A 62 5.56 -26.28 8.63
N ILE A 63 4.72 -25.93 9.60
CA ILE A 63 4.99 -26.06 11.02
C ILE A 63 4.11 -27.20 11.52
N PRO A 64 4.70 -28.36 11.91
CA PRO A 64 3.94 -29.44 12.51
C PRO A 64 3.13 -28.89 13.67
N GLN A 65 1.80 -28.99 13.57
CA GLN A 65 0.87 -28.69 14.66
C GLN A 65 1.40 -29.36 15.93
N GLN A 66 1.52 -28.56 17.00
CA GLN A 66 2.09 -28.93 18.28
C GLN A 66 1.74 -30.39 18.62
N GLN A 67 2.76 -31.26 18.57
CA GLN A 67 2.64 -32.60 19.12
C GLN A 67 2.14 -32.49 20.58
N PRO A 68 1.32 -33.45 21.06
CA PRO A 68 0.83 -33.45 22.44
C PRO A 68 1.99 -33.21 23.41
N PRO A 69 1.75 -32.55 24.56
CA PRO A 69 2.78 -31.94 25.40
C PRO A 69 3.96 -32.89 25.60
N THR A 70 5.04 -32.67 24.86
CA THR A 70 6.24 -33.50 24.99
C THR A 70 6.90 -33.12 26.31
N PRO A 71 7.32 -34.09 27.12
CA PRO A 71 7.97 -33.82 28.41
C PRO A 71 9.16 -32.88 28.19
N ILE A 72 9.34 -31.92 29.11
CA ILE A 72 10.40 -30.90 29.06
C ILE A 72 11.75 -31.58 28.86
N GLN A 73 12.30 -31.49 27.65
CA GLN A 73 13.64 -31.97 27.35
C GLN A 73 14.65 -30.90 27.78
N LEU A 74 15.69 -31.34 28.49
CA LEU A 74 16.76 -30.47 28.97
C LEU A 74 17.42 -29.72 27.80
N PRO A 75 17.87 -28.47 28.01
CA PRO A 75 18.57 -27.73 26.97
C PRO A 75 19.85 -28.49 26.56
N PHE A 76 20.14 -28.51 25.26
CA PHE A 76 21.33 -29.12 24.60
C PHE A 76 21.31 -30.61 24.21
N THR A 77 20.20 -31.34 24.33
CA THR A 77 20.13 -32.76 23.86
C THR A 77 19.58 -32.96 22.46
N THR A 78 19.08 -31.91 21.79
CA THR A 78 18.39 -32.02 20.49
C THR A 78 19.21 -31.42 19.36
N SER A 79 19.44 -32.20 18.30
CA SER A 79 20.14 -31.79 17.06
C SER A 79 19.33 -30.83 16.17
N GLN A 80 18.12 -30.43 16.58
CA GLN A 80 17.31 -29.47 15.86
C GLN A 80 17.59 -28.05 16.38
N PRO A 81 17.76 -27.06 15.49
CA PRO A 81 17.98 -25.68 15.90
C PRO A 81 16.80 -25.17 16.74
N HIS A 82 17.12 -24.41 17.81
CA HIS A 82 16.12 -23.81 18.68
C HIS A 82 15.12 -23.01 17.84
N PRO A 83 13.81 -23.07 18.14
CA PRO A 83 12.76 -22.42 17.34
C PRO A 83 13.00 -20.93 17.06
N PHE A 84 13.73 -20.24 17.95
CA PHE A 84 14.21 -18.87 17.75
C PHE A 84 15.14 -18.70 16.53
N VAL A 85 16.10 -19.61 16.36
CA VAL A 85 17.05 -19.54 15.24
C VAL A 85 16.31 -19.82 13.92
N SER A 86 15.40 -20.79 13.93
CA SER A 86 14.58 -21.14 12.77
C SER A 86 13.66 -19.99 12.34
N SER A 87 13.03 -19.27 13.27
CA SER A 87 12.16 -18.14 12.95
C SER A 87 12.93 -16.92 12.42
N VAL A 88 14.10 -16.63 12.99
CA VAL A 88 14.99 -15.56 12.50
C VAL A 88 15.50 -15.86 11.09
N LEU A 89 15.92 -17.10 10.82
CA LEU A 89 16.38 -17.50 9.49
C LEU A 89 15.25 -17.42 8.45
N LEU A 90 14.05 -17.88 8.83
CA LEU A 90 12.87 -17.82 7.96
C LEU A 90 12.49 -16.38 7.63
N SER A 91 12.50 -15.48 8.62
CA SER A 91 12.28 -14.05 8.42
C SER A 91 13.28 -13.43 7.44
N LEU A 92 14.57 -13.79 7.55
CA LEU A 92 15.61 -13.31 6.66
C LEU A 92 15.37 -13.76 5.21
N ILE A 93 14.98 -15.02 5.00
CA ILE A 93 14.65 -15.56 3.68
C ILE A 93 13.46 -14.81 3.07
N PHE A 94 12.37 -14.61 3.82
CA PHE A 94 11.21 -13.86 3.33
C PHE A 94 11.54 -12.39 3.04
N GLY A 95 12.40 -11.76 3.85
CA GLY A 95 12.88 -10.40 3.59
C GLY A 95 13.64 -10.29 2.27
N ILE A 96 14.57 -11.22 2.00
CA ILE A 96 15.33 -11.25 0.75
C ILE A 96 14.43 -11.56 -0.44
N ALA A 97 13.54 -12.55 -0.31
CA ALA A 97 12.59 -12.90 -1.36
C ALA A 97 11.66 -11.73 -1.72
N GLY A 98 11.14 -11.03 -0.70
CA GLY A 98 10.32 -9.84 -0.88
C GLY A 98 11.05 -8.71 -1.61
N ALA A 99 12.32 -8.46 -1.27
CA ALA A 99 13.14 -7.47 -1.95
C ALA A 99 13.38 -7.81 -3.43
N PHE A 100 13.65 -9.08 -3.74
CA PHE A 100 13.83 -9.55 -5.11
C PHE A 100 12.55 -9.40 -5.95
N VAL A 101 11.40 -9.80 -5.41
CA VAL A 101 10.11 -9.68 -6.10
C VAL A 101 9.76 -8.20 -6.34
N GLY A 102 9.95 -7.35 -5.32
CA GLY A 102 9.70 -5.91 -5.45
C GLY A 102 10.60 -5.25 -6.50
N TRP A 103 11.89 -5.59 -6.52
CA TRP A 103 12.83 -5.07 -7.51
C TRP A 103 12.52 -5.56 -8.93
N GLY A 104 12.19 -6.84 -9.09
CA GLY A 104 11.82 -7.42 -10.39
C GLY A 104 10.56 -6.79 -10.97
N LEU A 105 9.52 -6.61 -10.16
CA LEU A 105 8.27 -6.00 -10.61
C LEU A 105 8.47 -4.51 -10.95
N SER A 106 9.27 -3.78 -10.16
CA SER A 106 9.63 -2.39 -10.46
C SER A 106 10.39 -2.27 -11.78
N SER A 107 11.36 -3.16 -12.02
CA SER A 107 12.14 -3.17 -13.26
C SER A 107 11.29 -3.48 -14.48
N LEU A 108 10.32 -4.40 -14.37
CA LEU A 108 9.40 -4.74 -15.45
C LEU A 108 8.44 -3.58 -15.77
N LEU A 109 7.90 -2.91 -14.74
CA LEU A 109 7.05 -1.73 -14.93
C LEU A 109 7.81 -0.59 -15.60
N GLN A 110 9.06 -0.36 -15.20
CA GLN A 110 9.92 0.64 -15.84
C GLN A 110 10.21 0.29 -17.30
N ALA A 111 10.48 -0.98 -17.61
CA ALA A 111 10.72 -1.42 -18.99
C ALA A 111 9.50 -1.17 -19.90
N ILE A 112 8.29 -1.51 -19.43
CA ILE A 112 7.04 -1.28 -20.18
C ILE A 112 6.77 0.22 -20.36
N ALA A 113 6.96 1.02 -19.31
CA ALA A 113 6.78 2.47 -19.38
C ALA A 113 7.74 3.13 -20.37
N THR A 114 8.98 2.64 -20.43
CA THR A 114 10.00 3.13 -21.37
C THR A 114 9.66 2.75 -22.82
N HIS A 115 9.16 1.53 -23.06
CA HIS A 115 8.74 1.08 -24.39
C HIS A 115 7.50 1.81 -24.92
N LYS A 116 6.61 2.32 -24.06
CA LYS A 116 5.42 3.09 -24.48
C LYS A 116 5.75 4.53 -24.91
N LYS A 117 6.93 5.04 -24.56
CA LYS A 117 7.33 6.43 -24.81
C LYS A 117 8.12 6.60 -26.13
N ASN A 118 8.54 5.50 -26.75
CA ASN A 118 9.19 5.45 -28.05
C ASN A 118 8.19 5.00 -29.13
#